data_AF-A0A3A0A7B3-F1
#
_entry.id   AF-A0A3A0A7B3-F1
#
_cell.length_a   1.000
_cell.length_b   1.000
_cell.length_c   1.000
_cell.angle_alpha   90.00
_cell.angle_beta   90.00
_cell.angle_gamma   90.00
#
_symmetry.space_group_name_H-M   'P 1'
#
loop_
_entity.id
_entity.type
_entity.pdbx_description
1 polymer ?
#
loop_
_entity_poly.entity_id
_entity_poly.type
_entity_poly.pdbx_seq_one_letter_code
_entity_poly.pdbx_strand_id
1 'polypeptide(L)'
;NPEGLAREQMRREEIDLTEISQHEWNHALDLLKHGQDPTRVYDARWAQILAEKMRETEKYRASVRELSGLYVIGTERHEARRIDNQLRGRSGRLGDPGRSRFYLSLGDELMRRFGGERISGIMSRLGVEDDMPIEAGLVSRAIENAQTKVEGHNFDMRKHVLQYDEVVNEQRNRIYDQRRRILTEPSMQSSVETMIEEEILGLVESYTAGSYEDEWKLGDLVQALNAIFHLPGGISAEAWAGLKKDEIEGQSVDLALQAYAAKETELGAETMRRAEKQILLWAVDSRWVRHLTDLDRLREGIGLQAFAQVDPLVAYKREAFNMYGELMNDIRSDVVKAVLTIQVQRQAAPVQPTPIARNIRTNRDGGNGAAVQTARRSGPELGRNDPCWCGSGKKYKNCHMASDRAKAAGQQAPARQ
;
A
#
# COMPACT_ATOMS: atom_id res chain seq x y z
N ASN A 1 38.52 12.36 -0.09
CA ASN A 1 37.72 13.23 0.81
C ASN A 1 38.57 13.47 2.04
N PRO A 2 39.13 14.69 2.20
CA PRO A 2 40.08 14.96 3.27
C PRO A 2 39.42 15.03 4.66
N GLU A 3 38.15 15.44 4.76
CA GLU A 3 37.38 15.40 6.01
C GLU A 3 37.17 13.96 6.51
N GLY A 4 36.87 13.04 5.59
CA GLY A 4 36.71 11.62 5.90
C GLY A 4 38.00 11.00 6.44
N LEU A 5 39.14 11.30 5.80
CA LEU A 5 40.45 10.86 6.25
C LEU A 5 40.84 11.44 7.61
N ALA A 6 40.51 12.71 7.86
CA ALA A 6 40.75 13.36 9.14
C ALA A 6 39.94 12.70 10.26
N ARG A 7 38.64 12.46 10.03
CA ARG A 7 37.76 11.75 10.99
C ARG A 7 38.23 10.31 11.25
N GLU A 8 38.72 9.61 10.22
CA GLU A 8 39.27 8.27 10.39
C GLU A 8 40.54 8.28 11.25
N GLN A 9 41.45 9.22 11.02
CA GLN A 9 42.65 9.36 11.84
C GLN A 9 42.32 9.76 13.28
N MET A 10 41.37 10.68 13.49
CA MET A 10 40.91 11.06 14.84
C MET A 10 40.38 9.86 15.62
N ARG A 11 39.62 8.96 14.98
CA ARG A 11 39.17 7.70 15.61
C ARG A 11 40.33 6.78 15.98
N ARG A 12 41.38 6.71 15.14
CA ARG A 12 42.58 5.92 15.42
C ARG A 12 43.42 6.50 16.57
N GLU A 13 43.39 7.82 16.74
CA GLU A 13 44.04 8.53 17.85
C GLU A 13 43.12 8.65 19.09
N GLU A 14 41.99 7.92 19.12
CA GLU A 14 41.01 7.92 20.23
C GLU A 14 40.46 9.31 20.60
N ILE A 15 40.43 10.24 19.65
CA ILE A 15 39.83 11.57 19.83
C ILE A 15 38.31 11.44 19.74
N ASP A 16 37.61 11.92 20.76
CA ASP A 16 36.14 11.93 20.76
C ASP A 16 35.60 12.97 19.77
N LEU A 17 34.97 12.49 18.71
CA LEU A 17 34.38 13.32 17.67
C LEU A 17 33.14 14.08 18.15
N THR A 18 32.51 13.67 19.26
CA THR A 18 31.32 14.32 19.81
C THR A 18 31.65 15.61 20.56
N GLU A 19 32.89 15.75 21.02
CA GLU A 19 33.40 16.94 21.68
C GLU A 19 33.75 18.06 20.68
N ILE A 20 33.88 17.73 19.39
CA ILE A 20 34.17 18.70 18.33
C ILE A 20 32.86 19.35 17.88
N SER A 21 32.71 20.65 18.16
CA SER A 21 31.55 21.40 17.70
C SER A 21 31.48 21.45 16.17
N GLN A 22 30.29 21.17 15.62
CA GLN A 22 30.06 21.26 14.17
C GLN A 22 30.33 22.68 13.63
N HIS A 23 30.11 23.71 14.44
CA HIS A 23 30.40 25.09 14.07
C HIS A 23 31.91 25.33 13.92
N GLU A 24 32.71 24.87 14.89
CA GLU A 24 34.17 24.98 14.88
C GLU A 24 34.79 24.18 13.73
N TRP A 25 34.26 22.98 13.47
CA TRP A 25 34.65 22.16 12.33
C TRP A 25 34.45 22.89 10.99
N ASN A 26 33.26 23.46 10.80
CA ASN A 26 32.92 24.19 9.57
C ASN A 26 33.77 25.45 9.42
N HIS A 27 34.01 26.18 10.50
CA HIS A 27 34.88 27.36 10.49
C HIS A 27 36.33 26.99 10.16
N ALA A 28 36.87 25.92 10.76
CA ALA A 28 38.21 25.43 10.44
C ALA A 28 38.35 25.02 8.97
N LEU A 29 37.32 24.39 8.38
CA LEU A 29 37.29 24.08 6.96
C LEU A 29 37.28 25.33 6.07
N ASP A 30 36.56 26.36 6.48
CA ASP A 30 36.50 27.63 5.74
C ASP A 30 37.85 28.35 5.74
N LEU A 31 38.51 28.41 6.91
CA LEU A 31 39.89 28.90 7.03
C LEU A 31 40.83 28.18 6.06
N LEU A 32 40.77 26.84 6.02
CA LEU A 32 41.60 26.02 5.13
C LEU A 32 41.32 26.28 3.65
N LYS A 33 40.05 26.46 3.25
CA LYS A 33 39.67 26.79 1.86
C LYS A 33 40.22 28.16 1.43
N HIS A 34 40.35 29.08 2.37
CA HIS A 34 40.94 30.41 2.15
C HIS A 34 42.47 30.44 2.36
N GLY A 35 43.12 29.29 2.55
CA GLY A 35 44.57 29.19 2.71
C GLY A 35 45.08 29.64 4.08
N GLN A 36 44.20 29.77 5.07
CA GLN A 36 44.53 30.12 6.45
C GLN A 36 44.70 28.85 7.30
N ASP A 37 45.58 28.92 8.30
CA ASP A 37 45.86 27.79 9.19
C ASP A 37 44.88 27.77 10.38
N PRO A 38 43.99 26.77 10.48
CA PRO A 38 42.99 26.70 11.55
C PRO A 38 43.62 26.47 12.92
N THR A 39 44.86 25.98 13.00
CA THR A 39 45.57 25.75 14.28
C THR A 39 45.89 27.04 15.03
N ARG A 40 45.83 28.20 14.35
CA ARG A 40 45.98 29.53 14.98
C ARG A 40 44.74 29.99 15.74
N VAL A 41 43.58 29.42 15.43
CA VAL A 41 42.29 29.73 16.08
C VAL A 41 41.91 28.61 17.06
N TYR A 42 42.17 27.37 16.67
CA TYR A 42 41.89 26.18 17.46
C TYR A 42 43.20 25.45 17.79
N ASP A 43 43.73 25.66 18.99
CA ASP A 43 44.90 24.93 19.51
C ASP A 43 44.50 23.53 20.00
N ALA A 44 44.02 22.71 19.08
CA ALA A 44 43.54 21.36 19.36
C ALA A 44 44.07 20.37 18.32
N ARG A 45 44.34 19.14 18.77
CA ARG A 45 44.88 18.06 17.92
C ARG A 45 44.01 17.78 16.70
N TRP A 46 42.69 17.89 16.82
CA TRP A 46 41.78 17.67 15.70
C TRP A 46 41.96 18.69 14.57
N ALA A 47 42.24 19.96 14.90
CA ALA A 47 42.47 21.01 13.90
C ALA A 47 43.81 20.79 13.16
N GLN A 48 44.83 20.28 13.86
CA GLN A 48 46.11 19.87 13.26
C GLN A 48 45.92 18.71 12.27
N ILE A 49 45.23 17.64 12.69
CA ILE A 49 44.93 16.47 11.84
C ILE A 49 44.17 16.91 10.58
N LEU A 50 43.17 17.79 10.75
CA LEU A 50 42.41 18.32 9.63
C LEU A 50 43.31 19.07 8.64
N ALA A 51 44.16 19.99 9.12
CA ALA A 51 45.09 20.74 8.28
C ALA A 51 46.15 19.86 7.60
N GLU A 52 46.67 18.84 8.29
CA GLU A 52 47.57 17.83 7.73
C GLU A 52 46.90 17.05 6.58
N LYS A 53 45.69 16.52 6.80
CA LYS A 53 44.96 15.75 5.78
C LYS A 53 44.52 16.57 4.59
N MET A 54 44.24 17.86 4.80
CA MET A 54 43.95 18.80 3.72
C MET A 54 45.18 18.99 2.82
N ARG A 55 46.35 19.28 3.41
CA ARG A 55 47.60 19.43 2.68
C ARG A 55 48.02 18.16 1.94
N GLU A 56 47.92 17.01 2.62
CA GLU A 56 48.21 15.70 2.03
C GLU A 56 47.29 15.43 0.83
N THR A 57 45.99 15.65 0.98
CA THR A 57 45.02 15.41 -0.10
C THR A 57 45.22 16.37 -1.27
N GLU A 58 45.61 17.63 -1.02
CA GLU A 58 45.89 18.58 -2.10
C GLU A 58 47.14 18.17 -2.90
N LYS A 59 48.17 17.64 -2.24
CA LYS A 59 49.35 17.07 -2.92
C LYS A 59 48.97 15.89 -3.82
N TYR A 60 48.16 14.96 -3.31
CA TYR A 60 47.67 13.84 -4.14
C TYR A 60 46.75 14.32 -5.24
N ARG A 61 45.90 15.34 -4.99
CA ARG A 61 45.04 15.94 -6.00
C ARG A 61 45.86 16.48 -7.17
N ALA A 62 46.91 17.25 -6.90
CA ALA A 62 47.81 17.75 -7.94
C ALA A 62 48.45 16.61 -8.73
N SER A 63 48.98 15.60 -8.04
CA SER A 63 49.61 14.43 -8.67
C SER A 63 48.64 13.65 -9.57
N VAL A 64 47.40 13.44 -9.11
CA VAL A 64 46.36 12.75 -9.89
C VAL A 64 45.96 13.56 -11.13
N ARG A 65 45.89 14.90 -11.03
CA ARG A 65 45.59 15.76 -12.18
C ARG A 65 46.69 15.70 -13.23
N GLU A 66 47.96 15.65 -12.82
CA GLU A 66 49.11 15.44 -13.72
C GLU A 66 49.02 14.09 -14.44
N LEU A 67 48.54 13.05 -13.77
CA LEU A 67 48.29 11.72 -14.34
C LEU A 67 46.99 11.62 -15.17
N SER A 68 46.46 12.73 -15.67
CA SER A 68 45.20 12.82 -16.46
C SER A 68 43.92 12.45 -15.70
N GLY A 69 43.97 12.38 -14.37
CA GLY A 69 42.81 12.20 -13.50
C GLY A 69 42.21 10.80 -13.50
N LEU A 70 40.91 10.71 -13.15
CA LEU A 70 40.23 9.43 -13.01
C LEU A 70 39.99 8.80 -14.40
N TYR A 71 40.45 7.56 -14.57
CA TYR A 71 40.14 6.72 -15.72
C TYR A 71 39.01 5.75 -15.39
N VAL A 72 37.89 5.86 -16.11
CA VAL A 72 36.73 4.97 -15.96
C VAL A 72 36.77 3.89 -17.04
N ILE A 73 36.72 2.64 -16.59
CA ILE A 73 36.62 1.47 -17.47
C ILE A 73 35.21 0.93 -17.35
N GLY A 74 34.45 0.99 -18.45
CA GLY A 74 33.23 0.19 -18.60
C GLY A 74 33.63 -1.15 -19.22
N THR A 75 33.40 -2.25 -18.50
CA THR A 75 33.73 -3.60 -18.99
C THR A 75 32.75 -4.07 -20.06
N GLU A 76 31.51 -3.58 -19.98
CA GLU A 76 30.42 -3.84 -20.91
C GLU A 76 29.62 -2.54 -21.10
N ARG A 77 28.62 -2.59 -21.98
CA ARG A 77 27.62 -1.52 -22.11
C ARG A 77 26.27 -1.98 -21.60
N HIS A 78 25.63 -1.10 -20.85
CA HIS A 78 24.29 -1.33 -20.36
C HIS A 78 23.26 -1.17 -21.49
N GLU A 79 22.09 -1.81 -21.37
CA GLU A 79 20.98 -1.64 -22.33
C GLU A 79 20.54 -0.16 -22.44
N ALA A 80 20.50 0.51 -21.28
CA ALA A 80 20.21 1.94 -21.14
C ALA A 80 21.49 2.80 -21.13
N ARG A 81 21.62 3.67 -22.12
CA ARG A 81 22.75 4.61 -22.30
C ARG A 81 22.91 5.55 -21.13
N ARG A 82 21.82 5.88 -20.44
CA ARG A 82 21.86 6.74 -19.24
C ARG A 82 22.77 6.18 -18.15
N ILE A 83 22.81 4.85 -17.96
CA ILE A 83 23.62 4.21 -16.92
C ILE A 83 25.11 4.24 -17.33
N ASP A 84 25.43 4.01 -18.60
CA ASP A 84 26.78 4.18 -19.12
C ASP A 84 27.25 5.64 -18.95
N ASN A 85 26.39 6.62 -19.24
CA ASN A 85 26.69 8.03 -19.06
C ASN A 85 26.93 8.38 -17.58
N GLN A 86 26.21 7.75 -16.64
CA GLN A 86 26.44 7.91 -15.20
C GLN A 86 27.81 7.37 -14.79
N LEU A 87 28.20 6.20 -15.29
CA LEU A 87 29.52 5.61 -15.02
C LEU A 87 30.63 6.52 -15.59
N ARG A 88 30.48 6.97 -16.84
CA ARG A 88 31.39 7.93 -17.49
C ARG A 88 31.52 9.22 -16.68
N GLY A 89 30.39 9.79 -16.23
CA GLY A 89 30.32 11.02 -15.46
C GLY A 89 30.88 10.94 -14.03
N ARG A 90 31.43 9.79 -13.62
CA ARG A 90 32.26 9.71 -12.41
C ARG A 90 33.64 10.33 -12.63
N SER A 91 34.14 10.33 -13.87
CA SER A 91 35.34 11.08 -14.27
C SER A 91 34.97 12.50 -14.73
N GLY A 92 35.94 13.42 -14.77
CA GLY A 92 35.74 14.73 -15.40
C GLY A 92 34.87 15.73 -14.62
N ARG A 93 34.65 15.50 -13.31
CA ARG A 93 33.76 16.34 -12.50
C ARG A 93 34.36 17.72 -12.24
N LEU A 94 33.52 18.76 -12.26
CA LEU A 94 33.93 20.15 -11.99
C LEU A 94 35.13 20.62 -12.86
N GLY A 95 35.29 20.06 -14.06
CA GLY A 95 36.39 20.38 -14.97
C GLY A 95 37.73 19.71 -14.62
N ASP A 96 37.76 18.77 -13.67
CA ASP A 96 38.94 17.94 -13.43
C ASP A 96 39.28 17.11 -14.69
N PRO A 97 40.57 16.82 -14.97
CA PRO A 97 40.94 15.86 -16.00
C PRO A 97 40.32 14.49 -15.74
N GLY A 98 39.95 13.79 -16.80
CA GLY A 98 39.42 12.44 -16.70
C GLY A 98 39.22 11.81 -18.06
N ARG A 99 39.20 10.48 -18.10
CA ARG A 99 38.98 9.71 -19.32
C ARG A 99 38.04 8.55 -19.03
N SER A 100 37.33 8.11 -20.04
CA SER A 100 36.51 6.91 -19.96
C SER A 100 36.65 6.08 -21.22
N ARG A 101 36.76 4.77 -21.09
CA ARG A 101 36.69 3.83 -22.22
C ARG A 101 35.75 2.69 -21.85
N PHE A 102 34.87 2.35 -22.79
CA PHE A 102 33.95 1.22 -22.67
C PHE A 102 34.44 0.12 -23.61
N TYR A 103 34.49 -1.08 -23.08
CA TYR A 103 34.75 -2.31 -23.80
C TYR A 103 33.42 -3.03 -24.03
N LEU A 104 33.41 -3.87 -25.05
CA LEU A 104 32.25 -4.66 -25.43
C LEU A 104 32.76 -5.90 -26.18
N SER A 105 32.21 -7.06 -25.84
CA SER A 105 32.40 -8.31 -26.56
C SER A 105 31.16 -8.64 -27.38
N LEU A 106 31.36 -9.37 -28.48
CA LEU A 106 30.26 -9.96 -29.25
C LEU A 106 29.40 -10.93 -28.43
N GLY A 107 29.98 -11.53 -27.39
CA GLY A 107 29.29 -12.45 -26.48
C GLY A 107 28.40 -11.76 -25.43
N ASP A 108 28.52 -10.44 -25.29
CA ASP A 108 27.82 -9.70 -24.23
C ASP A 108 26.31 -9.67 -24.48
N GLU A 109 25.53 -9.50 -23.41
CA GLU A 109 24.08 -9.58 -23.45
C GLU A 109 23.44 -8.58 -24.43
N LEU A 110 23.95 -7.35 -24.47
CA LEU A 110 23.52 -6.33 -25.42
C LEU A 110 23.67 -6.79 -26.88
N MET A 111 24.79 -7.46 -27.17
CA MET A 111 25.12 -7.95 -28.50
C MET A 111 24.34 -9.21 -28.86
N ARG A 112 24.14 -10.11 -27.90
CA ARG A 112 23.34 -11.32 -28.09
C ARG A 112 21.86 -11.00 -28.34
N ARG A 113 21.29 -10.04 -27.61
CA ARG A 113 19.88 -9.67 -27.72
C ARG A 113 19.59 -8.75 -28.92
N PHE A 114 20.51 -7.85 -29.26
CA PHE A 114 20.23 -6.77 -30.21
C PHE A 114 21.30 -6.56 -31.30
N GLY A 115 22.44 -7.26 -31.22
CA GLY A 115 23.51 -7.17 -32.20
C GLY A 115 23.25 -7.95 -33.49
N GLY A 116 22.46 -9.02 -33.43
CA GLY A 116 21.87 -9.74 -34.57
C GLY A 116 22.78 -10.04 -35.77
N GLU A 117 22.17 -10.35 -36.93
CA GLU A 117 22.88 -10.63 -38.19
C GLU A 117 23.71 -9.45 -38.71
N ARG A 118 23.30 -8.21 -38.40
CA ARG A 118 23.93 -7.00 -38.93
C ARG A 118 25.33 -6.79 -38.38
N ILE A 119 25.56 -7.01 -37.09
CA ILE A 119 26.90 -6.82 -36.51
C ILE A 119 27.80 -8.02 -36.84
N SER A 120 27.27 -9.24 -36.82
CA SER A 120 27.97 -10.42 -37.31
C SER A 120 28.42 -10.25 -38.77
N GLY A 121 27.54 -9.75 -39.66
CA GLY A 121 27.86 -9.51 -41.06
C GLY A 121 28.89 -8.40 -41.30
N ILE A 122 28.95 -7.38 -40.41
CA ILE A 122 29.99 -6.35 -40.45
C ILE A 122 31.34 -6.97 -40.03
N MET A 123 31.37 -7.79 -38.97
CA MET A 123 32.60 -8.45 -38.52
C MET A 123 33.15 -9.46 -39.55
N SER A 124 32.29 -10.26 -40.17
CA SER A 124 32.70 -11.19 -41.24
C SER A 124 33.28 -10.47 -42.47
N ARG A 125 32.85 -9.23 -42.75
CA ARG A 125 33.37 -8.41 -43.85
C ARG A 125 34.65 -7.67 -43.50
N LEU A 126 34.85 -7.31 -42.24
CA LEU A 126 36.05 -6.62 -41.78
C LEU A 126 37.25 -7.56 -41.65
N GLY A 127 37.04 -8.88 -41.59
CA GLY A 127 38.12 -9.87 -41.61
C GLY A 127 39.13 -9.68 -40.48
N VAL A 128 38.65 -9.25 -39.31
CA VAL A 128 39.49 -8.95 -38.14
C VAL A 128 39.83 -10.26 -37.43
N GLU A 129 41.09 -10.45 -37.07
CA GLU A 129 41.53 -11.57 -36.23
C GLU A 129 40.89 -11.46 -34.82
N ASP A 130 40.60 -12.61 -34.19
CA ASP A 130 39.80 -12.69 -32.94
C ASP A 130 40.41 -11.92 -31.75
N ASP A 131 41.70 -11.58 -31.82
CA ASP A 131 42.49 -10.91 -30.79
C ASP A 131 42.76 -9.42 -31.06
N MET A 132 42.27 -8.88 -32.19
CA MET A 132 42.49 -7.48 -32.55
C MET A 132 41.35 -6.54 -32.08
N PRO A 133 41.69 -5.44 -31.36
CA PRO A 133 40.69 -4.43 -30.99
C PRO A 133 40.08 -3.74 -32.21
N ILE A 134 38.75 -3.73 -32.29
CA ILE A 134 38.01 -3.07 -33.36
C ILE A 134 37.67 -1.63 -32.94
N GLU A 135 38.44 -0.66 -33.42
CA GLU A 135 38.14 0.77 -33.26
C GLU A 135 37.54 1.34 -34.55
N ALA A 136 36.25 1.09 -34.80
CA ALA A 136 35.55 1.60 -35.97
C ALA A 136 34.35 2.48 -35.57
N GLY A 137 34.31 3.72 -36.06
CA GLY A 137 33.20 4.65 -35.80
C GLY A 137 31.83 4.15 -36.33
N LEU A 138 31.82 3.22 -37.28
CA LEU A 138 30.61 2.51 -37.73
C LEU A 138 30.07 1.53 -36.67
N VAL A 139 30.97 0.82 -35.97
CA VAL A 139 30.61 -0.14 -34.92
C VAL A 139 30.06 0.60 -33.70
N SER A 140 30.70 1.70 -33.29
CA SER A 140 30.20 2.56 -32.20
C SER A 140 28.78 3.08 -32.47
N ARG A 141 28.48 3.52 -33.71
CA ARG A 141 27.13 3.96 -34.11
C ARG A 141 26.12 2.81 -34.14
N ALA A 142 26.53 1.62 -34.59
CA ALA A 142 25.66 0.44 -34.59
C ALA A 142 25.26 0.04 -33.16
N ILE A 143 26.21 0.09 -32.21
CA ILE A 143 25.95 -0.16 -30.79
C ILE A 143 25.02 0.90 -30.20
N GLU A 144 25.23 2.18 -30.51
CA GLU A 144 24.35 3.26 -30.06
C GLU A 144 22.91 3.07 -30.59
N ASN A 145 22.75 2.72 -31.86
CA ASN A 145 21.44 2.41 -32.44
C ASN A 145 20.78 1.19 -31.79
N ALA A 146 21.56 0.17 -31.44
CA ALA A 146 21.06 -0.98 -30.71
C ALA A 146 20.52 -0.55 -29.34
N GLN A 147 21.29 0.22 -28.56
CA GLN A 147 20.85 0.78 -27.27
C GLN A 147 19.56 1.61 -27.41
N THR A 148 19.47 2.50 -28.40
CA THR A 148 18.25 3.29 -28.68
C THR A 148 17.04 2.41 -28.99
N LYS A 149 17.25 1.30 -29.73
CA LYS A 149 16.18 0.34 -30.00
C LYS A 149 15.71 -0.40 -28.75
N VAL A 150 16.63 -0.79 -27.86
CA VAL A 150 16.28 -1.41 -26.57
C VAL A 150 15.52 -0.43 -25.68
N GLU A 151 15.99 0.80 -25.59
CA GLU A 151 15.33 1.87 -24.84
C GLU A 151 13.92 2.13 -25.38
N GLY A 152 13.75 2.17 -26.71
CA GLY A 152 12.44 2.29 -27.36
C GLY A 152 11.51 1.12 -27.00
N HIS A 153 12.00 -0.11 -27.09
CA HIS A 153 11.21 -1.30 -26.72
C HIS A 153 10.76 -1.28 -25.25
N ASN A 154 11.68 -0.97 -24.33
CA ASN A 154 11.37 -0.84 -22.90
C ASN A 154 10.41 0.33 -22.63
N PHE A 155 10.55 1.44 -23.36
CA PHE A 155 9.64 2.56 -23.29
C PHE A 155 8.23 2.18 -23.74
N ASP A 156 8.08 1.46 -24.86
CA ASP A 156 6.80 1.00 -25.37
C ASP A 156 6.12 0.03 -24.40
N MET A 157 6.85 -0.94 -23.86
CA MET A 157 6.35 -1.83 -22.81
C MET A 157 5.85 -1.05 -21.59
N ARG A 158 6.64 -0.08 -21.13
CA ARG A 158 6.27 0.73 -19.96
C ARG A 158 5.09 1.65 -20.26
N LYS A 159 5.00 2.19 -21.47
CA LYS A 159 3.86 2.97 -21.94
C LYS A 159 2.60 2.12 -21.93
N HIS A 160 2.66 0.88 -22.41
CA HIS A 160 1.54 -0.06 -22.33
C HIS A 160 1.11 -0.29 -20.88
N VAL A 161 2.03 -0.61 -19.97
CA VAL A 161 1.70 -0.79 -18.54
C VAL A 161 1.07 0.48 -17.95
N LEU A 162 1.64 1.65 -18.26
CA LEU A 162 1.13 2.94 -17.80
C LEU A 162 -0.30 3.21 -18.28
N GLN A 163 -0.65 2.80 -19.50
CA GLN A 163 -2.00 2.98 -20.05
C GLN A 163 -3.07 2.15 -19.30
N TYR A 164 -2.72 0.97 -18.79
CA TYR A 164 -3.62 0.19 -17.91
C TYR A 164 -3.72 0.86 -16.54
N ASP A 165 -2.59 1.28 -15.97
CA ASP A 165 -2.53 1.95 -14.68
C ASP A 165 -3.29 3.28 -14.68
N GLU A 166 -3.31 4.01 -15.79
CA GLU A 166 -4.02 5.28 -15.95
C GLU A 166 -5.52 5.13 -15.67
N VAL A 167 -6.14 4.05 -16.14
CA VAL A 167 -7.56 3.72 -15.88
C VAL A 167 -7.80 3.54 -14.39
N VAL A 168 -6.95 2.74 -13.73
CA VAL A 168 -7.07 2.47 -12.30
C VAL A 168 -6.81 3.74 -11.49
N ASN A 169 -5.88 4.58 -11.95
CA ASN A 169 -5.52 5.82 -11.28
C ASN A 169 -6.66 6.86 -11.35
N GLU A 170 -7.33 7.00 -12.48
CA GLU A 170 -8.52 7.85 -12.61
C GLU A 170 -9.63 7.42 -11.64
N GLN A 171 -9.93 6.12 -11.57
CA GLN A 171 -10.91 5.57 -10.65
C GLN A 171 -10.49 5.78 -9.19
N ARG A 172 -9.21 5.52 -8.87
CA ARG A 172 -8.64 5.71 -7.52
C ARG A 172 -8.79 7.15 -7.06
N ASN A 173 -8.49 8.12 -7.91
CA ASN A 173 -8.61 9.54 -7.57
C ASN A 173 -10.04 9.88 -7.18
N ARG A 174 -11.03 9.44 -7.96
CA ARG A 174 -12.46 9.65 -7.66
C ARG A 174 -12.88 9.02 -6.32
N ILE A 175 -12.49 7.77 -6.08
CA ILE A 175 -12.78 7.07 -4.82
C ILE A 175 -12.11 7.77 -3.64
N TYR A 176 -10.87 8.24 -3.80
CA TYR A 176 -10.16 8.95 -2.74
C TYR A 176 -10.73 10.34 -2.46
N ASP A 177 -11.21 11.04 -3.49
CA ASP A 177 -11.92 12.30 -3.32
C ASP A 177 -13.24 12.09 -2.55
N GLN A 178 -14.01 11.07 -2.90
CA GLN A 178 -15.23 10.70 -2.16
C GLN A 178 -14.90 10.30 -0.71
N ARG A 179 -13.87 9.48 -0.50
CA ARG A 179 -13.41 9.07 0.83
C ARG A 179 -12.96 10.27 1.67
N ARG A 180 -12.23 11.21 1.06
CA ARG A 180 -11.83 12.46 1.71
C ARG A 180 -13.04 13.28 2.10
N ARG A 181 -14.01 13.41 1.21
CA ARG A 181 -15.29 14.11 1.47
C ARG A 181 -16.00 13.54 2.70
N ILE A 182 -16.13 12.22 2.79
CA ILE A 182 -16.73 11.54 3.95
C ILE A 182 -16.00 11.86 5.27
N LEU A 183 -14.67 11.95 5.23
CA LEU A 183 -13.85 12.26 6.41
C LEU A 183 -13.92 13.74 6.81
N THR A 184 -14.08 14.65 5.86
CA THR A 184 -13.99 16.10 6.09
C THR A 184 -15.34 16.78 6.32
N GLU A 185 -16.40 16.33 5.64
CA GLU A 185 -17.70 16.95 5.76
C GLU A 185 -18.31 16.68 7.14
N PRO A 186 -19.05 17.64 7.73
CA PRO A 186 -19.63 17.46 9.06
C PRO A 186 -20.75 16.42 9.07
N SER A 187 -21.55 16.36 8.01
CA SER A 187 -22.70 15.47 7.85
C SER A 187 -22.68 14.83 6.47
N MET A 188 -23.07 13.55 6.38
CA MET A 188 -23.27 12.85 5.11
C MET A 188 -24.74 12.60 4.79
N GLN A 189 -25.65 13.16 5.59
CA GLN A 189 -27.09 12.92 5.51
C GLN A 189 -27.64 13.07 4.09
N SER A 190 -27.40 14.20 3.44
CA SER A 190 -27.94 14.48 2.10
C SER A 190 -27.43 13.47 1.06
N SER A 191 -26.17 13.04 1.18
CA SER A 191 -25.62 12.02 0.29
C SER A 191 -26.27 10.66 0.52
N VAL A 192 -26.57 10.33 1.77
CA VAL A 192 -27.28 9.08 2.13
C VAL A 192 -28.74 9.13 1.67
N GLU A 193 -29.43 10.26 1.82
CA GLU A 193 -30.80 10.45 1.32
C GLU A 193 -30.87 10.29 -0.21
N THR A 194 -29.94 10.90 -0.95
CA THR A 194 -29.83 10.70 -2.41
C THR A 194 -29.54 9.24 -2.76
N MET A 195 -28.66 8.57 -2.02
CA MET A 195 -28.40 7.14 -2.23
C MET A 195 -29.63 6.27 -1.98
N ILE A 196 -30.45 6.61 -0.97
CA ILE A 196 -31.72 5.92 -0.71
C ILE A 196 -32.67 6.14 -1.87
N GLU A 197 -32.88 7.40 -2.29
CA GLU A 197 -33.76 7.73 -3.41
C GLU A 197 -33.37 6.97 -4.69
N GLU A 198 -32.11 7.04 -5.10
CA GLU A 198 -31.61 6.35 -6.30
C GLU A 198 -31.77 4.83 -6.23
N GLU A 199 -31.53 4.21 -5.07
CA GLU A 199 -31.67 2.77 -4.89
C GLU A 199 -33.14 2.34 -4.97
N ILE A 200 -34.04 3.11 -4.36
CA ILE A 200 -35.48 2.82 -4.37
C ILE A 200 -36.08 3.03 -5.75
N LEU A 201 -35.73 4.12 -6.44
CA LEU A 201 -36.16 4.36 -7.83
C LEU A 201 -35.66 3.24 -8.76
N GLY A 202 -34.39 2.82 -8.61
CA GLY A 202 -33.83 1.71 -9.38
C GLY A 202 -34.57 0.39 -9.14
N LEU A 203 -35.01 0.12 -7.91
CA LEU A 203 -35.84 -1.03 -7.60
C LEU A 203 -37.21 -0.92 -8.28
N VAL A 204 -37.92 0.20 -8.11
CA VAL A 204 -39.25 0.40 -8.72
C VAL A 204 -39.16 0.23 -10.23
N GLU A 205 -38.19 0.86 -10.89
CA GLU A 205 -37.92 0.68 -12.32
C GLU A 205 -37.76 -0.80 -12.70
N SER A 206 -36.93 -1.55 -11.96
CA SER A 206 -36.66 -2.95 -12.29
C SER A 206 -37.89 -3.87 -12.20
N TYR A 207 -38.83 -3.57 -11.29
CA TYR A 207 -40.06 -4.35 -11.12
C TYR A 207 -41.26 -3.80 -11.93
N THR A 208 -41.13 -2.60 -12.51
CA THR A 208 -42.13 -1.95 -13.38
C THR A 208 -41.67 -1.81 -14.83
N ALA A 209 -40.65 -2.56 -15.25
CA ALA A 209 -40.09 -2.52 -16.61
C ALA A 209 -41.04 -3.02 -17.72
N GLY A 210 -42.17 -3.64 -17.35
CA GLY A 210 -43.20 -4.09 -18.28
C GLY A 210 -43.91 -2.93 -18.98
N SER A 211 -44.35 -3.15 -20.22
CA SER A 211 -45.01 -2.10 -21.02
C SER A 211 -46.43 -1.80 -20.55
N TYR A 212 -47.03 -2.74 -19.81
CA TYR A 212 -48.39 -2.65 -19.28
C TYR A 212 -48.39 -2.93 -17.78
N GLU A 213 -49.34 -2.33 -17.07
CA GLU A 213 -49.44 -2.40 -15.59
C GLU A 213 -49.65 -3.84 -15.08
N ASP A 214 -50.27 -4.71 -15.88
CA ASP A 214 -50.48 -6.13 -15.55
C ASP A 214 -49.21 -6.98 -15.67
N GLU A 215 -48.17 -6.48 -16.35
CA GLU A 215 -46.84 -7.10 -16.40
C GLU A 215 -45.97 -6.72 -15.19
N TRP A 216 -46.39 -5.72 -14.39
CA TRP A 216 -45.61 -5.23 -13.26
C TRP A 216 -45.62 -6.22 -12.11
N LYS A 217 -44.44 -6.45 -11.53
CA LYS A 217 -44.23 -7.40 -10.44
C LYS A 217 -44.35 -6.71 -9.08
N LEU A 218 -45.50 -6.08 -8.84
CA LEU A 218 -45.74 -5.28 -7.62
C LEU A 218 -45.62 -6.11 -6.33
N GLY A 219 -46.00 -7.39 -6.36
CA GLY A 219 -45.81 -8.30 -5.23
C GLY A 219 -44.33 -8.51 -4.87
N ASP A 220 -43.48 -8.69 -5.88
CA ASP A 220 -42.03 -8.87 -5.68
C ASP A 220 -41.38 -7.55 -5.26
N LEU A 221 -41.84 -6.41 -5.78
CA LEU A 221 -41.39 -5.08 -5.37
C LEU A 221 -41.64 -4.84 -3.88
N VAL A 222 -42.85 -5.10 -3.39
CA VAL A 222 -43.19 -4.96 -1.96
C VAL A 222 -42.31 -5.85 -1.10
N GLN A 223 -42.03 -7.09 -1.52
CA GLN A 223 -41.12 -7.99 -0.80
C GLN A 223 -39.68 -7.46 -0.80
N ALA A 224 -39.19 -6.95 -1.94
CA ALA A 224 -37.85 -6.39 -2.06
C ALA A 224 -37.67 -5.15 -1.18
N LEU A 225 -38.66 -4.25 -1.16
CA LEU A 225 -38.66 -3.06 -0.29
C LEU A 225 -38.70 -3.47 1.18
N ASN A 226 -39.55 -4.43 1.55
CA ASN A 226 -39.66 -4.92 2.92
C ASN A 226 -38.38 -5.59 3.44
N ALA A 227 -37.56 -6.16 2.54
CA ALA A 227 -36.26 -6.73 2.88
C ALA A 227 -35.20 -5.66 3.20
N ILE A 228 -35.37 -4.42 2.70
CA ILE A 228 -34.46 -3.30 2.94
C ILE A 228 -34.88 -2.52 4.18
N PHE A 229 -36.17 -2.20 4.29
CA PHE A 229 -36.75 -1.52 5.44
C PHE A 229 -38.14 -2.08 5.74
N HIS A 230 -38.51 -2.15 7.01
CA HIS A 230 -39.81 -2.69 7.40
C HIS A 230 -40.92 -1.74 6.94
N LEU A 231 -41.76 -2.20 6.01
CA LEU A 231 -42.87 -1.40 5.51
C LEU A 231 -43.96 -1.22 6.60
N PRO A 232 -44.57 -0.02 6.70
CA PRO A 232 -45.73 0.18 7.56
C PRO A 232 -46.89 -0.75 7.17
N GLY A 233 -47.66 -1.21 8.15
CA GLY A 233 -48.82 -2.06 7.90
C GLY A 233 -49.85 -1.35 7.01
N GLY A 234 -50.24 -1.99 5.91
CA GLY A 234 -51.22 -1.47 4.94
C GLY A 234 -50.67 -1.21 3.53
N ILE A 235 -49.34 -1.22 3.35
CA ILE A 235 -48.73 -1.22 2.02
C ILE A 235 -48.71 -2.65 1.49
N SER A 236 -49.44 -2.91 0.41
CA SER A 236 -49.49 -4.19 -0.28
C SER A 236 -49.53 -3.99 -1.79
N ALA A 237 -49.35 -5.06 -2.57
CA ALA A 237 -49.41 -4.98 -4.02
C ALA A 237 -50.76 -4.44 -4.52
N GLU A 238 -51.84 -4.75 -3.80
CA GLU A 238 -53.19 -4.26 -4.09
C GLU A 238 -53.33 -2.75 -3.83
N ALA A 239 -52.58 -2.19 -2.88
CA ALA A 239 -52.61 -0.76 -2.61
C ALA A 239 -51.98 0.07 -3.74
N TRP A 240 -51.10 -0.55 -4.53
CA TRP A 240 -50.44 0.06 -5.69
C TRP A 240 -51.04 -0.37 -7.03
N ALA A 241 -52.05 -1.24 -7.02
CA ALA A 241 -52.74 -1.64 -8.23
C ALA A 241 -53.50 -0.45 -8.84
N GLY A 242 -53.20 -0.13 -10.10
CA GLY A 242 -53.82 0.98 -10.84
C GLY A 242 -53.23 2.37 -10.53
N LEU A 243 -52.16 2.45 -9.74
CA LEU A 243 -51.36 3.66 -9.61
C LEU A 243 -50.37 3.77 -10.77
N LYS A 244 -50.05 5.01 -11.15
CA LYS A 244 -49.00 5.26 -12.13
C LYS A 244 -47.62 5.00 -11.52
N LYS A 245 -46.66 4.67 -12.37
CA LYS A 245 -45.26 4.44 -11.97
C LYS A 245 -44.70 5.58 -11.13
N ASP A 246 -44.85 6.83 -11.57
CA ASP A 246 -44.38 8.01 -10.86
C ASP A 246 -44.99 8.15 -9.45
N GLU A 247 -46.23 7.68 -9.25
CA GLU A 247 -46.90 7.69 -7.94
C GLU A 247 -46.33 6.60 -7.03
N ILE A 248 -46.03 5.42 -7.58
CA ILE A 248 -45.38 4.32 -6.86
C ILE A 248 -43.95 4.70 -6.47
N GLU A 249 -43.21 5.34 -7.37
CA GLU A 249 -41.87 5.89 -7.12
C GLU A 249 -41.89 6.87 -5.95
N GLY A 250 -42.75 7.90 -6.03
CA GLY A 250 -42.87 8.91 -4.97
C GLY A 250 -43.23 8.30 -3.62
N GLN A 251 -44.25 7.43 -3.57
CA GLN A 251 -44.65 6.75 -2.33
C GLN A 251 -43.53 5.87 -1.76
N SER A 252 -42.83 5.13 -2.62
CA SER A 252 -41.75 4.22 -2.18
C SER A 252 -40.57 4.99 -1.59
N VAL A 253 -40.17 6.10 -2.24
CA VAL A 253 -39.10 6.98 -1.74
C VAL A 253 -39.50 7.62 -0.42
N ASP A 254 -40.72 8.16 -0.32
CA ASP A 254 -41.22 8.78 0.92
C ASP A 254 -41.21 7.80 2.09
N LEU A 255 -41.65 6.56 1.86
CA LEU A 255 -41.64 5.51 2.88
C LEU A 255 -40.21 5.17 3.34
N ALA A 256 -39.25 5.10 2.42
CA ALA A 256 -37.85 4.82 2.75
C ALA A 256 -37.21 5.98 3.54
N LEU A 257 -37.47 7.22 3.15
CA LEU A 257 -36.99 8.42 3.87
C LEU A 257 -37.63 8.54 5.26
N GLN A 258 -38.91 8.19 5.40
CA GLN A 258 -39.56 8.12 6.71
C GLN A 258 -38.92 7.05 7.61
N ALA A 259 -38.61 5.86 7.06
CA ALA A 259 -37.91 4.82 7.81
C ALA A 259 -36.52 5.29 8.27
N TYR A 260 -35.79 6.01 7.41
CA TYR A 260 -34.51 6.62 7.75
C TYR A 260 -34.63 7.70 8.84
N ALA A 261 -35.62 8.60 8.75
CA ALA A 261 -35.87 9.61 9.77
C ALA A 261 -36.29 9.00 11.12
N ALA A 262 -37.06 7.90 11.10
CA ALA A 262 -37.40 7.14 12.29
C ALA A 262 -36.15 6.54 12.96
N LYS A 263 -35.19 6.06 12.16
CA LYS A 263 -33.89 5.60 12.67
C LYS A 263 -33.09 6.73 13.30
N GLU A 264 -33.00 7.89 12.66
CA GLU A 264 -32.32 9.06 13.26
C GLU A 264 -32.94 9.44 14.62
N THR A 265 -34.27 9.37 14.74
CA THR A 265 -34.98 9.62 16.00
C THR A 265 -34.68 8.56 17.07
N GLU A 266 -34.55 7.28 16.69
CA GLU A 266 -34.21 6.17 17.58
C GLU A 266 -32.76 6.26 18.11
N LEU A 267 -31.81 6.60 17.24
CA LEU A 267 -30.37 6.65 17.50
C LEU A 267 -29.90 7.99 18.12
N GLY A 268 -30.59 9.07 17.80
CA GLY A 268 -30.14 10.44 17.99
C GLY A 268 -29.22 10.93 16.86
N ALA A 269 -29.37 12.20 16.49
CA ALA A 269 -28.70 12.80 15.33
C ALA A 269 -27.16 12.65 15.35
N GLU A 270 -26.50 12.91 16.48
CA GLU A 270 -25.03 12.81 16.56
C GLU A 270 -24.53 11.37 16.29
N THR A 271 -25.19 10.37 16.88
CA THR A 271 -24.86 8.96 16.67
C THR A 271 -25.13 8.56 15.22
N MET A 272 -26.24 9.01 14.64
CA MET A 272 -26.62 8.72 13.26
C MET A 272 -25.60 9.27 12.26
N ARG A 273 -25.20 10.55 12.39
CA ARG A 273 -24.16 11.16 11.53
C ARG A 273 -22.81 10.43 11.62
N ARG A 274 -22.44 9.94 12.81
CA ARG A 274 -21.23 9.12 12.99
C ARG A 274 -21.38 7.74 12.34
N ALA A 275 -22.55 7.11 12.48
CA ALA A 275 -22.85 5.82 11.88
C ALA A 275 -22.81 5.89 10.34
N GLU A 276 -23.43 6.90 9.73
CA GLU A 276 -23.40 7.13 8.27
C GLU A 276 -21.98 7.19 7.74
N LYS A 277 -21.11 8.00 8.36
CA LYS A 277 -19.70 8.10 7.95
C LYS A 277 -18.99 6.75 8.06
N GLN A 278 -19.21 6.02 9.15
CA GLN A 278 -18.56 4.74 9.35
C GLN A 278 -19.05 3.68 8.34
N ILE A 279 -20.35 3.65 8.05
CA ILE A 279 -20.94 2.77 7.04
C ILE A 279 -20.41 3.10 5.65
N LEU A 280 -20.43 4.39 5.27
CA LEU A 280 -19.90 4.85 3.98
C LEU A 280 -18.44 4.49 3.79
N LEU A 281 -17.59 4.74 4.79
CA LEU A 281 -16.17 4.39 4.73
C LEU A 281 -15.97 2.88 4.59
N TRP A 282 -16.70 2.09 5.37
CA TRP A 282 -16.62 0.62 5.29
C TRP A 282 -17.06 0.09 3.92
N ALA A 283 -18.17 0.59 3.38
CA ALA A 283 -18.69 0.18 2.08
C ALA A 283 -17.70 0.54 0.96
N VAL A 284 -17.22 1.78 0.93
CA VAL A 284 -16.22 2.24 -0.05
C VAL A 284 -14.92 1.43 0.05
N ASP A 285 -14.34 1.29 1.25
CA ASP A 285 -13.05 0.63 1.42
C ASP A 285 -13.13 -0.88 1.09
N SER A 286 -14.20 -1.57 1.51
CA SER A 286 -14.36 -3.00 1.25
C SER A 286 -14.64 -3.32 -0.22
N ARG A 287 -15.50 -2.52 -0.87
CA ARG A 287 -15.83 -2.71 -2.30
C ARG A 287 -14.68 -2.31 -3.20
N TRP A 288 -13.95 -1.24 -2.86
CA TRP A 288 -12.77 -0.82 -3.63
C TRP A 288 -11.66 -1.88 -3.65
N VAL A 289 -11.38 -2.54 -2.52
CA VAL A 289 -10.38 -3.63 -2.47
C VAL A 289 -10.78 -4.81 -3.36
N ARG A 290 -12.07 -5.17 -3.35
CA ARG A 290 -12.59 -6.21 -4.25
C ARG A 290 -12.44 -5.81 -5.72
N HIS A 291 -12.85 -4.59 -6.06
CA HIS A 291 -12.73 -4.04 -7.42
C HIS A 291 -11.30 -4.04 -7.93
N LEU A 292 -10.31 -3.64 -7.13
CA LEU A 292 -8.90 -3.73 -7.51
C LEU A 292 -8.47 -5.17 -7.83
N THR A 293 -8.94 -6.13 -7.05
CA THR A 293 -8.65 -7.56 -7.29
C THR A 293 -9.27 -8.03 -8.61
N ASP A 294 -10.49 -7.59 -8.91
CA ASP A 294 -11.18 -7.98 -10.13
C ASP A 294 -10.58 -7.30 -11.37
N LEU A 295 -10.11 -6.06 -11.26
CA LEU A 295 -9.33 -5.39 -12.31
C LEU A 295 -8.00 -6.07 -12.60
N ASP A 296 -7.29 -6.53 -11.56
CA ASP A 296 -6.05 -7.28 -11.75
C ASP A 296 -6.30 -8.59 -12.52
N ARG A 297 -7.37 -9.33 -12.17
CA ARG A 297 -7.81 -10.53 -12.91
C ARG A 297 -8.21 -10.21 -14.35
N LEU A 298 -8.96 -9.13 -14.55
CA LEU A 298 -9.34 -8.67 -15.88
C LEU A 298 -8.09 -8.39 -16.72
N ARG A 299 -7.10 -7.69 -16.17
CA ARG A 299 -5.85 -7.37 -16.88
C ARG A 299 -5.07 -8.64 -17.27
N GLU A 300 -5.03 -9.65 -16.42
CA GLU A 300 -4.39 -10.94 -16.74
C GLU A 300 -5.14 -11.71 -17.84
N GLY A 301 -6.48 -11.66 -17.86
CA GLY A 301 -7.32 -12.38 -18.82
C GLY A 301 -7.54 -11.68 -20.16
N ILE A 302 -7.50 -10.33 -20.21
CA ILE A 302 -7.89 -9.55 -21.39
C ILE A 302 -6.99 -9.79 -22.61
N GLY A 303 -5.75 -10.26 -22.39
CA GLY A 303 -4.83 -10.63 -23.47
C GLY A 303 -5.40 -11.68 -24.42
N LEU A 304 -6.30 -12.55 -23.94
CA LEU A 304 -6.99 -13.55 -24.77
C LEU A 304 -8.02 -12.93 -25.72
N GLN A 305 -8.48 -11.69 -25.50
CA GLN A 305 -9.36 -11.01 -26.44
C GLN A 305 -8.64 -10.51 -27.70
N ALA A 306 -7.30 -10.45 -27.70
CA ALA A 306 -6.51 -10.17 -28.89
C ALA A 306 -6.79 -11.18 -30.02
N PHE A 307 -7.21 -12.41 -29.68
CA PHE A 307 -7.63 -13.42 -30.66
C PHE A 307 -8.88 -13.00 -31.47
N ALA A 308 -9.69 -12.08 -30.96
CA ALA A 308 -10.87 -11.54 -31.63
C ALA A 308 -10.60 -10.26 -32.43
N GLN A 309 -9.32 -9.91 -32.69
CA GLN A 309 -8.91 -8.68 -33.40
C GLN A 309 -9.35 -7.37 -32.73
N VAL A 310 -9.74 -7.42 -31.46
CA VAL A 310 -10.02 -6.23 -30.65
C VAL A 310 -8.75 -5.84 -29.91
N ASP A 311 -8.43 -4.54 -29.90
CA ASP A 311 -7.32 -4.01 -29.10
C ASP A 311 -7.59 -4.31 -27.61
N PRO A 312 -6.72 -5.09 -26.92
CA PRO A 312 -6.92 -5.46 -25.53
C PRO A 312 -7.03 -4.27 -24.56
N LEU A 313 -6.34 -3.17 -24.85
CA LEU A 313 -6.40 -1.98 -24.01
C LEU A 313 -7.77 -1.30 -24.13
N VAL A 314 -8.33 -1.24 -25.34
CA VAL A 314 -9.67 -0.67 -25.56
C VAL A 314 -10.73 -1.54 -24.88
N ALA A 315 -10.63 -2.86 -25.02
CA ALA A 315 -11.52 -3.79 -24.34
C ALA A 315 -11.41 -3.67 -22.81
N TYR A 316 -10.19 -3.62 -22.27
CA TYR A 316 -9.93 -3.41 -20.85
C TYR A 316 -10.56 -2.11 -20.35
N LYS A 317 -10.36 -0.99 -21.05
CA LYS A 317 -10.93 0.32 -20.68
C LYS A 317 -12.46 0.27 -20.58
N ARG A 318 -13.11 -0.37 -21.57
CA ARG A 318 -14.56 -0.51 -21.59
C ARG A 318 -15.05 -1.37 -20.42
N GLU A 319 -14.44 -2.52 -20.21
CA GLU A 319 -14.86 -3.45 -19.15
C GLU A 319 -14.60 -2.86 -17.75
N ALA A 320 -13.43 -2.25 -17.54
CA ALA A 320 -13.10 -1.56 -16.31
C ALA A 320 -14.05 -0.39 -16.01
N PHE A 321 -14.59 0.29 -17.02
CA PHE A 321 -15.61 1.33 -16.85
C PHE A 321 -16.95 0.73 -16.40
N ASN A 322 -17.39 -0.38 -17.00
CA ASN A 322 -18.61 -1.08 -16.59
C ASN A 322 -18.50 -1.58 -15.14
N MET A 323 -17.40 -2.25 -14.81
CA MET A 323 -17.11 -2.73 -13.45
C MET A 323 -17.08 -1.58 -12.43
N TYR A 324 -16.60 -0.39 -12.82
CA TYR A 324 -16.65 0.79 -11.95
C TYR A 324 -18.08 1.26 -11.69
N GLY A 325 -18.96 1.23 -12.70
CA GLY A 325 -20.38 1.50 -12.52
C GLY A 325 -21.04 0.51 -11.55
N GLU A 326 -20.74 -0.78 -11.70
CA GLU A 326 -21.20 -1.83 -10.79
C GLU A 326 -20.70 -1.62 -9.35
N LEU A 327 -19.42 -1.27 -9.19
CA LEU A 327 -18.84 -0.89 -7.89
C LEU A 327 -19.63 0.24 -7.22
N MET A 328 -19.97 1.30 -7.96
CA MET A 328 -20.72 2.42 -7.39
C MET A 328 -22.13 2.01 -6.97
N ASN A 329 -22.80 1.17 -7.77
CA ASN A 329 -24.12 0.62 -7.43
C ASN A 329 -24.05 -0.28 -6.19
N ASP A 330 -23.02 -1.13 -6.10
CA ASP A 330 -22.77 -2.01 -4.95
C ASP A 330 -22.52 -1.21 -3.66
N ILE A 331 -21.72 -0.15 -3.72
CA ILE A 331 -21.48 0.75 -2.59
C ILE A 331 -22.79 1.37 -2.14
N ARG A 332 -23.60 1.91 -3.06
CA ARG A 332 -24.90 2.50 -2.74
C ARG A 332 -25.81 1.47 -2.06
N SER A 333 -25.96 0.28 -2.63
CA SER A 333 -26.82 -0.77 -2.08
C SER A 333 -26.40 -1.21 -0.68
N ASP A 334 -25.09 -1.39 -0.45
CA ASP A 334 -24.56 -1.74 0.88
C ASP A 334 -24.82 -0.64 1.91
N VAL A 335 -24.65 0.62 1.53
CA VAL A 335 -24.90 1.78 2.41
C VAL A 335 -26.37 1.85 2.79
N VAL A 336 -27.28 1.82 1.81
CA VAL A 336 -28.73 1.91 2.02
C VAL A 336 -29.21 0.80 2.94
N LYS A 337 -28.82 -0.45 2.65
CA LYS A 337 -29.17 -1.60 3.50
C LYS A 337 -28.63 -1.46 4.91
N ALA A 338 -27.36 -1.09 5.09
CA ALA A 338 -26.74 -0.96 6.40
C ALA A 338 -27.35 0.18 7.23
N VAL A 339 -27.64 1.33 6.60
CA VAL A 339 -28.23 2.49 7.25
C VAL A 339 -29.68 2.22 7.69
N LEU A 340 -30.50 1.54 6.89
CA LEU A 340 -31.90 1.28 7.23
C LEU A 340 -32.08 0.13 8.23
N THR A 341 -31.10 -0.78 8.32
CA THR A 341 -31.14 -1.92 9.25
C THR A 341 -30.33 -1.73 10.52
N ILE A 342 -29.61 -0.62 10.68
CA ILE A 342 -28.78 -0.38 11.86
C ILE A 342 -29.60 -0.45 13.16
N GLN A 343 -29.02 -1.14 14.15
CA GLN A 343 -29.55 -1.23 15.51
C GLN A 343 -28.44 -0.88 16.49
N VAL A 344 -28.74 -0.01 17.46
CA VAL A 344 -27.81 0.25 18.57
C VAL A 344 -27.93 -0.91 19.54
N GLN A 345 -26.88 -1.72 19.66
CA GLN A 345 -26.71 -2.49 20.88
C GLN A 345 -26.42 -1.52 22.01
N ARG A 346 -27.45 -1.14 22.77
CA ARG A 346 -27.26 -0.47 24.06
C ARG A 346 -26.42 -1.42 24.90
N GLN A 347 -25.14 -1.10 25.12
CA GLN A 347 -24.36 -1.78 26.13
C GLN A 347 -25.13 -1.63 27.45
N ALA A 348 -25.70 -2.74 27.93
CA ALA A 348 -26.36 -2.77 29.21
C ALA A 348 -25.35 -2.27 30.24
N ALA A 349 -25.73 -1.26 31.03
CA ALA A 349 -24.90 -0.72 32.09
C ALA A 349 -24.35 -1.91 32.92
N PRO A 350 -23.05 -1.92 33.27
CA PRO A 350 -22.48 -3.02 34.03
C PRO A 350 -23.30 -3.20 35.30
N VAL A 351 -23.95 -4.36 35.41
CA VAL A 351 -24.73 -4.74 36.59
C VAL A 351 -23.76 -4.68 37.77
N GLN A 352 -23.93 -3.69 38.65
CA GLN A 352 -23.12 -3.61 39.85
C GLN A 352 -23.37 -4.89 40.65
N PRO A 353 -22.33 -5.67 41.00
CA PRO A 353 -22.52 -6.89 41.75
C PRO A 353 -23.14 -6.54 43.11
N THR A 354 -24.33 -7.07 43.38
CA THR A 354 -24.98 -6.98 44.68
C THR A 354 -24.03 -7.55 45.75
N PRO A 355 -23.82 -6.85 46.88
CA PRO A 355 -22.97 -7.37 47.94
C PRO A 355 -23.62 -8.62 48.52
N ILE A 356 -23.02 -9.78 48.24
CA ILE A 356 -23.44 -11.05 48.84
C ILE A 356 -23.16 -10.95 50.34
N ALA A 357 -24.22 -10.83 51.12
CA ALA A 357 -24.17 -10.97 52.58
C ALA A 357 -23.57 -12.34 52.92
N ARG A 358 -22.39 -12.33 53.58
CA ARG A 358 -21.75 -13.54 54.10
C ARG A 358 -22.58 -14.07 55.27
N ASN A 359 -23.46 -15.01 54.97
CA ASN A 359 -24.07 -15.87 55.97
C ASN A 359 -23.01 -16.88 56.42
N ILE A 360 -22.32 -16.58 57.53
CA ILE A 360 -21.46 -17.55 58.21
C ILE A 360 -22.40 -18.62 58.83
N ARG A 361 -22.51 -19.77 58.16
CA ARG A 361 -23.00 -21.00 58.77
C ARG A 361 -21.81 -21.93 58.99
N THR A 362 -21.56 -22.25 60.26
CA THR A 362 -20.65 -23.28 60.72
C THR A 362 -21.29 -24.64 60.45
N ASN A 363 -20.66 -25.48 59.62
CA ASN A 363 -21.13 -26.85 59.40
C ASN A 363 -20.37 -27.82 60.29
N ARG A 364 -21.13 -28.56 61.08
CA ARG A 364 -20.75 -29.81 61.71
C ARG A 364 -21.47 -30.93 60.96
N ASP A 365 -20.66 -31.90 60.51
CA ASP A 365 -20.95 -33.29 60.11
C ASP A 365 -21.88 -33.61 58.92
N GLY A 366 -21.27 -34.29 57.93
CA GLY A 366 -21.81 -35.53 57.34
C GLY A 366 -22.51 -35.46 55.97
N GLY A 367 -21.89 -36.07 54.94
CA GLY A 367 -22.64 -36.63 53.80
C GLY A 367 -22.02 -36.43 52.42
N ASN A 368 -21.73 -37.55 51.74
CA ASN A 368 -21.16 -37.71 50.40
C ASN A 368 -21.77 -36.83 49.30
N GLY A 369 -20.89 -36.27 48.46
CA GLY A 369 -21.24 -35.73 47.15
C GLY A 369 -20.00 -35.31 46.39
N ALA A 370 -19.52 -36.17 45.48
CA ALA A 370 -18.42 -35.86 44.58
C ALA A 370 -18.79 -34.66 43.69
N ALA A 371 -18.13 -33.52 43.92
CA ALA A 371 -18.23 -32.34 43.09
C ALA A 371 -16.86 -32.03 42.49
N VAL A 372 -16.81 -32.10 41.16
CA VAL A 372 -15.70 -31.70 40.30
C VAL A 372 -15.28 -30.27 40.64
N GLN A 373 -14.06 -30.10 41.18
CA GLN A 373 -13.46 -28.77 41.35
C GLN A 373 -12.86 -28.29 40.04
N THR A 374 -13.59 -27.43 39.32
CA THR A 374 -13.00 -26.54 38.33
C THR A 374 -12.20 -25.47 39.06
N ALA A 375 -10.88 -25.66 39.11
CA ALA A 375 -9.95 -24.69 39.67
C ALA A 375 -10.00 -23.38 38.86
N ARG A 376 -10.77 -22.41 39.35
CA ARG A 376 -10.78 -21.02 38.90
C ARG A 376 -9.49 -20.37 39.44
N ARG A 377 -8.49 -20.17 38.58
CA ARG A 377 -7.32 -19.34 38.94
C ARG A 377 -7.60 -17.89 38.58
N SER A 378 -8.02 -17.12 39.58
CA SER A 378 -7.84 -15.68 39.64
C SER A 378 -6.40 -15.40 40.09
N GLY A 379 -5.54 -15.10 39.11
CA GLY A 379 -4.17 -14.63 39.31
C GLY A 379 -3.70 -13.86 38.06
N PRO A 380 -2.77 -12.91 38.20
CA PRO A 380 -2.31 -12.07 37.08
C PRO A 380 -1.75 -12.92 35.94
N GLU A 381 -1.97 -12.49 34.69
CA GLU A 381 -1.47 -13.17 33.49
C GLU A 381 0.05 -13.34 33.57
N LEU A 382 0.51 -14.58 33.77
CA LEU A 382 1.94 -14.92 33.79
C LEU A 382 2.59 -14.60 32.44
N GLY A 383 3.58 -13.71 32.46
CA GLY A 383 4.37 -13.34 31.30
C GLY A 383 5.22 -14.51 30.80
N ARG A 384 5.55 -14.51 29.51
CA ARG A 384 6.28 -15.60 28.82
C ARG A 384 7.58 -16.03 29.51
N ASN A 385 8.27 -15.13 30.21
CA ASN A 385 9.56 -15.39 30.87
C ASN A 385 9.47 -15.54 32.40
N ASP A 386 8.26 -15.45 33.00
CA ASP A 386 8.09 -15.52 34.45
C ASP A 386 8.31 -16.95 35.00
N PRO A 387 8.59 -17.11 36.30
CA PRO A 387 8.65 -18.42 36.94
C PRO A 387 7.33 -19.17 36.77
N CYS A 388 7.38 -20.44 36.37
CA CYS A 388 6.17 -21.20 36.12
C CYS A 388 5.40 -21.49 37.42
N TRP A 389 4.07 -21.37 37.38
CA TRP A 389 3.16 -21.58 38.50
C TRP A 389 3.21 -22.98 39.15
N CYS A 390 3.83 -23.97 38.49
CA CYS A 390 4.00 -25.32 39.03
C CYS A 390 5.16 -25.45 40.04
N GLY A 391 5.93 -24.37 40.26
CA GLY A 391 7.04 -24.38 41.22
C GLY A 391 8.31 -25.10 40.73
N SER A 392 8.41 -25.45 39.44
CA SER A 392 9.54 -26.22 38.88
C SER A 392 10.85 -25.44 38.73
N GLY A 393 10.89 -24.16 39.08
CA GLY A 393 12.03 -23.27 38.86
C GLY A 393 12.31 -22.90 37.39
N LYS A 394 11.56 -23.47 36.43
CA LYS A 394 11.70 -23.18 34.99
C LYS A 394 10.86 -21.98 34.56
N LYS A 395 11.31 -21.23 33.54
CA LYS A 395 10.54 -20.15 32.89
C LYS A 395 9.24 -20.70 32.28
N TYR A 396 8.15 -19.94 32.35
CA TYR A 396 6.79 -20.36 31.96
C TYR A 396 6.73 -20.91 30.53
N LYS A 397 7.38 -20.24 29.56
CA LYS A 397 7.50 -20.71 28.17
C LYS A 397 8.09 -22.11 27.99
N ASN A 398 8.96 -22.54 28.92
CA ASN A 398 9.67 -23.82 28.86
C ASN A 398 9.00 -24.89 29.74
N CYS A 399 7.84 -24.59 30.32
CA CYS A 399 7.14 -25.48 31.24
C CYS A 399 5.67 -25.64 30.81
N HIS A 400 4.74 -24.87 31.37
CA HIS A 400 3.30 -25.08 31.15
C HIS A 400 2.66 -24.19 30.09
N MET A 401 3.38 -23.23 29.49
CA MET A 401 2.78 -22.29 28.51
C MET A 401 2.13 -22.97 27.31
N ALA A 402 2.71 -24.06 26.80
CA ALA A 402 2.14 -24.81 25.68
C ALA A 402 0.86 -25.56 26.07
N SER A 403 0.86 -26.19 27.26
CA SER A 403 -0.32 -26.89 27.80
C SER A 403 -1.46 -25.91 28.09
N ASP A 404 -1.14 -24.76 28.67
CA ASP A 404 -2.14 -23.76 29.04
C ASP A 404 -2.73 -23.07 27.79
N ARG A 405 -1.91 -22.84 26.74
CA ARG A 405 -2.40 -22.40 25.43
C ARG A 405 -3.28 -23.44 24.73
N ALA A 406 -2.92 -24.72 24.78
CA ALA A 406 -3.73 -25.79 24.20
C ALA A 406 -5.10 -25.92 24.89
N LYS A 407 -5.12 -25.80 26.22
CA LYS A 407 -6.37 -25.77 27.01
C LYS A 407 -7.23 -24.54 26.69
N ALA A 408 -6.62 -23.36 26.51
CA ALA A 408 -7.33 -22.15 26.12
C ALA A 408 -7.91 -22.24 24.69
N ALA A 409 -7.25 -22.98 23.80
CA ALA A 409 -7.69 -23.23 22.42
C ALA A 409 -8.68 -24.42 22.29
N GLY A 410 -9.09 -25.04 23.40
CA GLY A 410 -10.04 -26.17 23.38
C GLY A 410 -9.50 -27.48 22.79
N GLN A 411 -8.18 -27.63 22.64
CA GLN A 411 -7.55 -28.80 22.05
C GLN A 411 -6.84 -29.63 23.12
N GLN A 412 -7.15 -30.93 23.21
CA GLN A 412 -6.43 -31.87 24.08
C GLN A 412 -4.97 -31.98 23.60
N ALA A 413 -4.03 -31.51 24.42
CA ALA A 413 -2.60 -31.64 24.14
C ALA A 413 -2.18 -33.12 24.21
N PRO A 414 -1.31 -33.62 23.31
CA PRO A 414 -0.83 -34.99 23.38
C PRO A 414 0.09 -35.17 24.59
N ALA A 415 -0.09 -36.30 25.29
CA ALA A 415 0.77 -36.71 26.39
C ALA A 415 2.21 -36.88 25.89
N ARG A 416 3.17 -36.22 26.56
CA ARG A 416 4.60 -36.47 26.33
C ARG A 416 5.02 -37.73 27.10
N GLN A 417 5.70 -38.63 26.41
CA GLN A 417 6.56 -39.67 27.01
C GLN A 417 7.82 -39.04 27.62
#